data_AF-A0A851I415-F1
#
_entry.id   AF-A0A851I415-F1
#
_cell.length_a   1.000
_cell.length_b   1.000
_cell.length_c   1.000
_cell.angle_alpha   90.00
_cell.angle_beta   90.00
_cell.angle_gamma   90.00
#
_symmetry.space_group_name_H-M   'P 1'
#
loop_
_entity.id
_entity.type
_entity.pdbx_description
1 polymer ?
#
loop_
_entity_poly.entity_id
_entity_poly.type
_entity_poly.pdbx_seq_one_letter_code
_entity_poly.pdbx_strand_id
1 'polypeptide(L)'
;MNENIKELIRYKYENGTSIRVLSEKYNQKVGTIKSWISREKWIKKKENTATSKRKNATTNCNQLQKAVDNKEIQIQKDILEGKSKQEIMSEYGISERTYSRKTKNARDLRKERTEKYLEKIVEEVYKGELYRILKGTETAKANLVVRATKEINSQEMDTKKVQEYDKAYTTIKKMGNDLMRTGKMLTAYEVLEIDKQLAEEALQKEKLEIEKAKIKKDDAKDSEKEKEVIQLLRNITKKVENNE
;
A
#
# COMPACT_ATOMS: atom_id res chain seq x y z
N MET A 1 -49.94 -43.85 4.08
CA MET A 1 -48.92 -43.21 4.97
C MET A 1 -48.58 -41.75 4.61
N ASN A 2 -48.88 -41.23 3.41
CA ASN A 2 -48.54 -39.85 3.02
C ASN A 2 -49.56 -38.77 3.42
N GLU A 3 -50.84 -39.11 3.67
CA GLU A 3 -51.85 -38.11 4.08
C GLU A 3 -51.52 -37.44 5.42
N ASN A 4 -50.94 -38.17 6.36
CA ASN A 4 -50.67 -37.66 7.70
C ASN A 4 -49.63 -36.53 7.70
N ILE A 5 -48.58 -36.63 6.88
CA ILE A 5 -47.53 -35.58 6.77
C ILE A 5 -48.09 -34.31 6.13
N LYS A 6 -48.98 -34.46 5.13
CA LYS A 6 -49.59 -33.33 4.43
C LYS A 6 -50.49 -32.52 5.36
N GLU A 7 -51.32 -33.18 6.16
CA GLU A 7 -52.17 -32.52 7.16
C GLU A 7 -51.35 -31.82 8.25
N LEU A 8 -50.25 -32.44 8.69
CA LEU A 8 -49.36 -31.85 9.68
C LEU A 8 -48.66 -30.58 9.15
N ILE A 9 -48.22 -30.61 7.89
CA ILE A 9 -47.64 -29.45 7.19
C ILE A 9 -48.69 -28.35 7.02
N ARG A 10 -49.93 -28.70 6.66
CA ARG A 10 -51.05 -27.76 6.56
C ARG A 10 -51.28 -27.04 7.87
N TYR A 11 -51.44 -27.78 8.97
CA TYR A 11 -51.65 -27.19 10.30
C TYR A 11 -50.52 -26.22 10.68
N LYS A 12 -49.26 -26.57 10.46
CA LYS A 12 -48.11 -25.70 10.78
C LYS A 12 -48.00 -24.48 9.84
N TYR A 13 -48.35 -24.64 8.57
CA TYR A 13 -48.38 -23.56 7.59
C TYR A 13 -49.48 -22.54 7.91
N GLU A 14 -50.71 -23.00 8.20
CA GLU A 14 -51.82 -22.13 8.60
C GLU A 14 -51.48 -21.33 9.87
N ASN A 15 -50.68 -21.91 10.77
CA ASN A 15 -50.19 -21.26 12.00
C ASN A 15 -48.94 -20.37 11.82
N GLY A 16 -48.57 -20.01 10.58
CA GLY A 16 -47.53 -18.99 10.31
C GLY A 16 -46.11 -19.53 10.12
N THR A 17 -45.91 -20.85 9.99
CA THR A 17 -44.59 -21.42 9.70
C THR A 17 -44.22 -21.20 8.22
N SER A 18 -42.98 -20.77 7.94
CA SER A 18 -42.52 -20.59 6.56
C SER A 18 -42.36 -21.93 5.81
N ILE A 19 -42.61 -21.92 4.50
CA ILE A 19 -42.54 -23.11 3.64
C ILE A 19 -41.14 -23.75 3.69
N ARG A 20 -40.08 -22.94 3.84
CA ARG A 20 -38.71 -23.43 3.91
C ARG A 20 -38.45 -24.27 5.16
N VAL A 21 -38.92 -23.80 6.31
CA VAL A 21 -38.81 -24.54 7.58
C VAL A 21 -39.61 -25.84 7.52
N LEU A 22 -40.78 -25.83 6.88
CA LEU A 22 -41.59 -27.05 6.68
C LEU A 22 -40.92 -28.04 5.72
N SER A 23 -40.29 -27.53 4.66
CA SER A 23 -39.55 -28.33 3.69
C SER A 23 -38.38 -29.07 4.35
N GLU A 24 -37.60 -28.37 5.16
CA GLU A 24 -36.46 -28.95 5.90
C GLU A 24 -36.94 -29.94 6.98
N LYS A 25 -37.97 -29.58 7.75
CA LYS A 25 -38.47 -30.40 8.87
C LYS A 25 -39.11 -31.71 8.44
N TYR A 26 -39.87 -31.70 7.35
CA TYR A 26 -40.60 -32.87 6.87
C TYR A 26 -39.96 -33.54 5.66
N ASN A 27 -38.74 -33.12 5.31
CA ASN A 27 -37.97 -33.56 4.14
C ASN A 27 -38.81 -33.57 2.84
N GLN A 28 -39.65 -32.55 2.67
CA GLN A 28 -40.51 -32.38 1.50
C GLN A 28 -39.95 -31.29 0.60
N LYS A 29 -39.99 -31.48 -0.72
CA LYS A 29 -39.56 -30.43 -1.66
C LYS A 29 -40.47 -29.21 -1.51
N VAL A 30 -39.87 -28.01 -1.49
CA VAL A 30 -40.60 -26.72 -1.45
C VAL A 30 -41.68 -26.64 -2.53
N GLY A 31 -41.39 -27.13 -3.74
CA GLY A 31 -42.35 -27.16 -4.86
C GLY A 31 -43.57 -28.03 -4.58
N THR A 32 -43.39 -29.16 -3.88
CA THR A 32 -44.49 -30.05 -3.48
C THR A 32 -45.43 -29.36 -2.50
N ILE A 33 -44.88 -28.68 -1.48
CA ILE A 33 -45.68 -27.94 -0.48
C ILE A 33 -46.44 -26.78 -1.16
N LYS A 34 -45.79 -26.04 -2.08
CA LYS A 34 -46.45 -24.98 -2.87
C LYS A 34 -47.61 -25.51 -3.71
N SER A 35 -47.43 -26.67 -4.34
CA SER A 35 -48.48 -27.34 -5.12
C SER A 35 -49.69 -27.70 -4.26
N TRP A 36 -49.48 -28.22 -3.06
CA TRP A 36 -50.56 -28.51 -2.11
C TRP A 36 -51.31 -27.24 -1.67
N ILE A 37 -50.59 -26.19 -1.29
CA ILE A 37 -51.18 -24.89 -0.91
C ILE A 37 -52.07 -24.36 -2.04
N SER A 38 -51.60 -24.42 -3.29
CA SER A 38 -52.32 -23.90 -4.45
C SER A 38 -53.55 -24.74 -4.81
N ARG A 39 -53.44 -26.07 -4.80
CA ARG A 39 -54.54 -26.98 -5.16
C ARG A 39 -55.66 -27.01 -4.12
N GLU A 40 -55.30 -26.95 -2.83
CA GLU A 40 -56.25 -27.05 -1.72
C GLU A 40 -56.56 -25.69 -1.06
N LYS A 41 -56.05 -24.60 -1.65
CA LYS A 41 -56.31 -23.22 -1.24
C LYS A 41 -56.08 -22.98 0.26
N TRP A 42 -54.92 -23.41 0.78
CA TRP A 42 -54.59 -23.21 2.19
C TRP A 42 -54.38 -21.72 2.51
N ILE A 43 -55.05 -21.23 3.55
CA ILE A 43 -55.00 -19.81 3.97
C ILE A 43 -54.27 -19.71 5.30
N LYS A 44 -53.31 -18.77 5.40
CA LYS A 44 -52.62 -18.51 6.67
C LYS A 44 -53.51 -17.75 7.63
N LYS A 45 -53.53 -18.23 8.88
CA LYS A 45 -54.22 -17.61 10.01
C LYS A 45 -53.31 -16.68 10.82
N LYS A 46 -51.99 -16.78 10.64
CA LYS A 46 -50.97 -15.93 11.28
C LYS A 46 -49.88 -15.53 10.28
N GLU A 47 -49.34 -14.31 10.42
CA GLU A 47 -48.20 -13.83 9.65
C GLU A 47 -46.94 -14.68 9.90
N ASN A 48 -46.02 -14.68 8.93
CA ASN A 48 -44.80 -15.48 9.03
C ASN A 48 -43.90 -14.97 10.17
N THR A 49 -43.45 -15.86 11.04
CA THR A 49 -42.29 -15.58 11.88
C THR A 49 -41.06 -15.45 10.98
N ALA A 50 -40.54 -14.22 10.88
CA ALA A 50 -39.36 -13.93 10.08
C ALA A 50 -38.16 -14.68 10.65
N THR A 51 -37.67 -15.71 9.94
CA THR A 51 -36.40 -16.34 10.23
C THR A 51 -35.27 -15.37 9.86
N SER A 52 -34.79 -14.63 10.86
CA SER A 52 -33.66 -13.73 10.70
C SER A 52 -32.37 -14.50 10.35
N LYS A 53 -31.52 -13.82 9.57
CA LYS A 53 -30.09 -14.10 9.25
C LYS A 53 -29.80 -15.04 8.07
N ARG A 54 -29.88 -14.49 6.85
CA ARG A 54 -28.87 -14.82 5.83
C ARG A 54 -27.53 -14.25 6.31
N LYS A 55 -26.55 -15.10 6.62
CA LYS A 55 -25.15 -14.66 6.74
C LYS A 55 -24.67 -14.33 5.32
N ASN A 56 -24.58 -13.04 5.00
CA ASN A 56 -24.13 -12.59 3.69
C ASN A 56 -22.61 -12.82 3.58
N ALA A 57 -22.15 -13.46 2.49
CA ALA A 57 -20.73 -13.75 2.24
C ALA A 57 -19.84 -12.48 2.28
N THR A 58 -20.42 -11.31 2.02
CA THR A 58 -19.76 -9.99 2.09
C THR A 58 -19.28 -9.64 3.51
N THR A 59 -19.99 -10.07 4.57
CA THR A 59 -19.58 -9.82 5.96
C THR A 59 -18.35 -10.66 6.34
N ASN A 60 -18.26 -11.91 5.84
CA ASN A 60 -17.08 -12.76 6.03
C ASN A 60 -15.85 -12.21 5.27
N CYS A 61 -16.04 -11.70 4.06
CA CYS A 61 -14.96 -11.12 3.27
C CYS A 61 -14.33 -9.89 3.98
N ASN A 62 -15.16 -8.99 4.52
CA ASN A 62 -14.70 -7.82 5.26
C ASN A 62 -14.02 -8.18 6.60
N GLN A 63 -14.42 -9.29 7.24
CA GLN A 63 -13.78 -9.80 8.46
C GLN A 63 -12.40 -10.42 8.16
N LEU A 64 -12.28 -11.16 7.05
CA LEU A 64 -11.01 -11.73 6.59
C LEU A 64 -10.03 -10.62 6.19
N GLN A 65 -10.49 -9.59 5.48
CA GLN A 65 -9.64 -8.44 5.14
C GLN A 65 -9.13 -7.72 6.39
N LYS A 66 -10.01 -7.42 7.36
CA LYS A 66 -9.60 -6.82 8.64
C LYS A 66 -8.61 -7.69 9.43
N ALA A 67 -8.76 -9.01 9.39
CA ALA A 67 -7.84 -9.94 10.05
C ALA A 67 -6.45 -9.95 9.38
N VAL A 68 -6.42 -9.89 8.03
CA VAL A 68 -5.17 -9.78 7.25
C VAL A 68 -4.48 -8.44 7.50
N ASP A 69 -5.23 -7.34 7.49
CA ASP A 69 -4.71 -6.00 7.77
C ASP A 69 -4.13 -5.93 9.20
N ASN A 70 -4.78 -6.56 10.18
CA ASN A 70 -4.25 -6.65 11.55
C ASN A 70 -2.95 -7.46 11.62
N LYS A 71 -2.84 -8.58 10.91
CA LYS A 71 -1.62 -9.40 10.87
C LYS A 71 -0.46 -8.64 10.20
N GLU A 72 -0.75 -7.89 9.14
CA GLU A 72 0.22 -7.05 8.45
C GLU A 72 0.77 -5.95 9.38
N ILE A 73 -0.12 -5.23 10.07
CA ILE A 73 0.25 -4.20 11.04
C ILE A 73 1.10 -4.79 12.17
N GLN A 74 0.74 -5.99 12.66
CA GLN A 74 1.48 -6.63 13.75
C GLN A 74 2.89 -7.07 13.31
N ILE A 75 3.04 -7.65 12.12
CA ILE A 75 4.37 -7.98 11.56
C ILE A 75 5.24 -6.72 11.46
N GLN A 76 4.66 -5.60 11.02
CA GLN A 76 5.39 -4.33 10.95
C GLN A 76 5.79 -3.84 12.33
N LYS A 77 4.92 -3.89 13.33
CA LYS A 77 5.25 -3.53 14.72
C LYS A 77 6.38 -4.38 15.29
N ASP A 78 6.33 -5.69 15.10
CA ASP A 78 7.34 -6.60 15.60
C ASP A 78 8.72 -6.35 14.94
N ILE A 79 8.73 -6.00 13.64
CA ILE A 79 9.94 -5.52 12.95
C ILE A 79 10.44 -4.21 13.56
N LEU A 80 9.52 -3.30 13.90
CA LEU A 80 9.82 -2.03 14.55
C LEU A 80 10.34 -2.19 15.99
N GLU A 81 9.90 -3.22 16.71
CA GLU A 81 10.34 -3.59 18.05
C GLU A 81 11.67 -4.35 18.05
N GLY A 82 12.14 -4.78 16.87
CA GLY A 82 13.48 -5.35 16.69
C GLY A 82 13.56 -6.87 16.82
N LYS A 83 12.44 -7.59 16.69
CA LYS A 83 12.44 -9.06 16.61
C LYS A 83 13.32 -9.54 15.44
N SER A 84 13.95 -10.71 15.60
CA SER A 84 14.82 -11.24 14.57
C SER A 84 14.04 -11.75 13.35
N LYS A 85 14.70 -11.75 12.19
CA LYS A 85 14.13 -12.23 10.93
C LYS A 85 13.56 -13.65 11.03
N GLN A 86 14.31 -14.55 11.66
CA GLN A 86 13.92 -15.96 11.80
C GLN A 86 12.70 -16.11 12.72
N GLU A 87 12.64 -15.35 13.81
CA GLU A 87 11.48 -15.33 14.72
C GLU A 87 10.21 -14.86 14.00
N ILE A 88 10.28 -13.74 13.28
CA ILE A 88 9.13 -13.19 12.55
C ILE A 88 8.66 -14.15 11.44
N MET A 89 9.59 -14.76 10.71
CA MET A 89 9.23 -15.72 9.66
C MET A 89 8.54 -16.97 10.23
N SER A 90 9.02 -17.46 11.37
CA SER A 90 8.45 -18.62 12.07
C SER A 90 7.08 -18.31 12.69
N GLU A 91 6.98 -17.22 13.45
CA GLU A 91 5.77 -16.80 14.18
C GLU A 91 4.60 -16.49 13.23
N TYR A 92 4.88 -15.83 12.11
CA TYR A 92 3.85 -15.41 11.15
C TYR A 92 3.69 -16.34 9.95
N GLY A 93 4.56 -17.35 9.80
CA GLY A 93 4.55 -18.28 8.67
C GLY A 93 4.74 -17.59 7.32
N ILE A 94 5.70 -16.65 7.23
CA ILE A 94 5.93 -15.84 6.02
C ILE A 94 7.24 -16.18 5.32
N SER A 95 7.25 -16.06 4.00
CA SER A 95 8.46 -16.24 3.19
C SER A 95 9.43 -15.06 3.35
N GLU A 96 10.70 -15.31 3.07
CA GLU A 96 11.76 -14.30 3.12
C GLU A 96 11.47 -13.09 2.22
N ARG A 97 10.92 -13.34 1.01
CA ARG A 97 10.49 -12.26 0.09
C ARG A 97 9.42 -11.37 0.72
N THR A 98 8.46 -11.98 1.42
CA THR A 98 7.39 -11.25 2.10
C THR A 98 7.94 -10.44 3.27
N TYR A 99 8.81 -11.05 4.07
CA TYR A 99 9.54 -10.38 5.15
C TYR A 99 10.30 -9.15 4.64
N SER A 100 11.07 -9.27 3.56
CA SER A 100 11.83 -8.14 2.98
C SER A 100 10.92 -6.99 2.53
N ARG A 101 9.76 -7.28 1.93
CA ARG A 101 8.78 -6.26 1.53
C ARG A 101 8.19 -5.54 2.74
N LYS A 102 7.82 -6.28 3.79
CA LYS A 102 7.30 -5.73 5.05
C LYS A 102 8.34 -4.92 5.80
N THR A 103 9.60 -5.37 5.77
CA THR A 103 10.74 -4.68 6.38
C THR A 103 11.05 -3.37 5.67
N LYS A 104 10.97 -3.33 4.33
CA LYS A 104 11.12 -2.09 3.57
C LYS A 104 10.07 -1.05 4.01
N ASN A 105 8.82 -1.46 4.12
CA ASN A 105 7.74 -0.60 4.61
C ASN A 105 7.96 -0.16 6.08
N ALA A 106 8.40 -1.06 6.96
CA ALA A 106 8.77 -0.71 8.34
C ALA A 106 9.95 0.28 8.42
N ARG A 107 10.94 0.18 7.52
CA ARG A 107 12.03 1.18 7.41
C ARG A 107 11.50 2.54 6.97
N ASP A 108 10.60 2.57 6.00
CA ASP A 108 9.94 3.80 5.55
C ASP A 108 9.13 4.44 6.70
N LEU A 109 8.40 3.64 7.49
CA LEU A 109 7.69 4.10 8.69
C LEU A 109 8.65 4.63 9.78
N ARG A 110 9.80 3.98 10.00
CA ARG A 110 10.84 4.52 10.91
C ARG A 110 11.36 5.85 10.40
N LYS A 111 11.65 5.94 9.10
CA LYS A 111 12.14 7.17 8.45
C LYS A 111 11.15 8.31 8.66
N GLU A 112 9.87 8.08 8.35
CA GLU A 112 8.81 9.08 8.54
C GLU A 112 8.65 9.49 10.02
N ARG A 113 8.69 8.52 10.94
CA ARG A 113 8.60 8.80 12.38
C ARG A 113 9.79 9.64 12.87
N THR A 114 11.01 9.26 12.49
CA THR A 114 12.23 10.01 12.79
C THR A 114 12.19 11.40 12.17
N GLU A 115 11.70 11.52 10.93
CA GLU A 115 11.53 12.80 10.27
C GLU A 115 10.59 13.71 11.06
N LYS A 116 9.42 13.21 11.48
CA LYS A 116 8.49 13.98 12.32
C LYS A 116 9.10 14.43 13.65
N TYR A 117 9.87 13.57 14.31
CA TYR A 117 10.55 13.94 15.57
C TYR A 117 11.61 15.02 15.33
N LEU A 118 12.40 14.91 14.28
CA LEU A 118 13.42 15.90 13.93
C LEU A 118 12.80 17.26 13.56
N GLU A 119 11.68 17.26 12.83
CA GLU A 119 10.91 18.49 12.55
C GLU A 119 10.43 19.17 13.83
N LYS A 120 9.85 18.40 14.76
CA LYS A 120 9.45 18.93 16.08
C LYS A 120 10.62 19.51 16.86
N ILE A 121 11.76 18.83 16.88
CA ILE A 121 12.97 19.33 17.54
C ILE A 121 13.39 20.66 16.92
N VAL A 122 13.37 20.76 15.58
CA VAL A 122 13.71 22.00 14.89
C VAL A 122 12.75 23.14 15.25
N GLU A 123 11.45 22.86 15.23
CA GLU A 123 10.41 23.83 15.59
C GLU A 123 10.52 24.27 17.06
N GLU A 124 10.70 23.34 17.99
CA GLU A 124 10.75 23.64 19.43
C GLU A 124 12.06 24.33 19.85
N VAL A 125 13.21 23.86 19.34
CA VAL A 125 14.53 24.38 19.72
C VAL A 125 14.81 25.72 19.05
N TYR A 126 14.56 25.82 17.75
CA TYR A 126 14.88 27.03 16.98
C TYR A 126 13.69 27.98 16.81
N LYS A 127 12.48 27.58 17.23
CA LYS A 127 11.28 28.45 17.28
C LYS A 127 10.98 29.15 15.96
N GLY A 128 11.21 28.47 14.84
CA GLY A 128 11.05 29.02 13.49
C GLY A 128 12.14 30.01 13.05
N GLU A 129 13.12 30.32 13.90
CA GLU A 129 14.24 31.23 13.56
C GLU A 129 15.39 30.55 12.83
N LEU A 130 15.27 29.26 12.49
CA LEU A 130 16.35 28.49 11.84
C LEU A 130 16.88 29.19 10.58
N TYR A 131 15.99 29.73 9.74
CA TYR A 131 16.37 30.50 8.55
C TYR A 131 17.21 31.74 8.90
N ARG A 132 16.79 32.48 9.93
CA ARG A 132 17.47 33.70 10.38
C ARG A 132 18.88 33.38 10.89
N ILE A 133 19.02 32.29 11.64
CA ILE A 133 20.31 31.81 12.16
C ILE A 133 21.22 31.41 11.00
N LEU A 134 20.73 30.60 10.05
CA LEU A 134 21.49 30.19 8.87
C LEU A 134 21.95 31.38 8.03
N LYS A 135 21.04 32.33 7.76
CA LYS A 135 21.37 33.57 7.07
C LYS A 135 22.45 34.37 7.82
N GLY A 136 22.35 34.43 9.15
CA GLY A 136 23.37 35.05 10.00
C GLY A 136 24.73 34.37 9.88
N THR A 137 24.77 33.03 9.87
CA THR A 137 26.02 32.28 9.68
C THR A 137 26.66 32.50 8.30
N GLU A 138 25.87 32.55 7.23
CA GLU A 138 26.38 32.89 5.89
C GLU A 138 26.92 34.33 5.83
N THR A 139 26.21 35.27 6.46
CA THR A 139 26.64 36.67 6.54
C THR A 139 27.97 36.81 7.30
N ALA A 140 28.11 36.10 8.42
CA ALA A 140 29.35 36.10 9.20
C ALA A 140 30.52 35.51 8.42
N LYS A 141 30.30 34.40 7.70
CA LYS A 141 31.30 33.81 6.79
C LYS A 141 31.75 34.80 5.72
N ALA A 142 30.80 35.45 5.04
CA ALA A 142 31.12 36.45 4.01
C ALA A 142 31.93 37.63 4.58
N ASN A 143 31.57 38.12 5.77
CA ASN A 143 32.29 39.20 6.44
C ASN A 143 33.73 38.79 6.80
N LEU A 144 33.96 37.56 7.26
CA LEU A 144 35.30 37.06 7.55
C LEU A 144 36.15 36.95 6.27
N VAL A 145 35.57 36.47 5.17
CA VAL A 145 36.25 36.43 3.86
C VAL A 145 36.68 37.83 3.45
N VAL A 146 35.77 38.81 3.51
CA VAL A 146 36.07 40.21 3.16
C VAL A 146 37.19 40.79 4.03
N ARG A 147 37.17 40.52 5.35
CA ARG A 147 38.20 40.99 6.29
C ARG A 147 39.55 40.34 6.01
N ALA A 148 39.58 39.02 5.81
CA ALA A 148 40.80 38.29 5.48
C ALA A 148 41.40 38.77 4.16
N THR A 149 40.59 38.96 3.11
CA THR A 149 41.07 39.48 1.83
C THR A 149 41.63 40.89 1.95
N LYS A 150 41.01 41.77 2.75
CA LYS A 150 41.54 43.12 3.00
C LYS A 150 42.88 43.09 3.73
N GLU A 151 43.03 42.23 4.74
CA GLU A 151 44.29 42.10 5.50
C GLU A 151 45.41 41.53 4.63
N ILE A 152 45.11 40.51 3.81
CA ILE A 152 46.05 39.90 2.86
C ILE A 152 46.56 40.92 1.83
N ASN A 153 45.69 41.82 1.36
CA ASN A 153 46.03 42.83 0.36
C ASN A 153 46.63 44.11 0.96
N SER A 154 46.83 44.17 2.27
CA SER A 154 47.44 45.33 2.94
C SER A 154 48.96 45.37 2.72
N GLN A 155 49.56 46.58 2.77
CA GLN A 155 51.01 46.75 2.62
C GLN A 155 51.81 46.10 3.75
N GLU A 156 51.24 46.01 4.96
CA GLU A 156 51.83 45.36 6.13
C GLU A 156 50.91 44.24 6.63
N MET A 157 50.89 43.12 5.91
CA MET A 157 50.02 41.98 6.20
C MET A 157 50.31 41.36 7.58
N ASP A 158 49.30 41.34 8.45
CA ASP A 158 49.35 40.59 9.71
C ASP A 158 48.90 39.14 9.51
N THR A 159 49.89 38.24 9.40
CA THR A 159 49.66 36.79 9.27
C THR A 159 48.85 36.19 10.42
N LYS A 160 48.94 36.73 11.65
CA LYS A 160 48.22 36.19 12.81
C LYS A 160 46.72 36.48 12.69
N LYS A 161 46.35 37.70 12.30
CA LYS A 161 44.94 38.06 12.06
C LYS A 161 44.31 37.22 10.96
N VAL A 162 45.04 36.98 9.86
CA VAL A 162 44.54 36.11 8.77
C VAL A 162 44.28 34.70 9.28
N GLN A 163 45.17 34.14 10.10
CA GLN A 163 44.96 32.82 10.74
C GLN A 163 43.79 32.81 11.73
N GLU A 164 43.59 33.88 12.49
CA GLU A 164 42.44 34.02 13.39
C GLU A 164 41.11 34.07 12.62
N TYR A 165 41.07 34.79 11.49
CA TYR A 165 39.91 34.81 10.61
C TYR A 165 39.61 33.44 10.00
N ASP A 166 40.63 32.69 9.59
CA ASP A 166 40.46 31.33 9.07
C ASP A 166 39.93 30.37 10.16
N LYS A 167 40.46 30.43 11.38
CA LYS A 167 39.95 29.64 12.52
C LYS A 167 38.51 29.98 12.87
N ALA A 168 38.14 31.26 12.84
CA ALA A 168 36.77 31.71 13.05
C ALA A 168 35.86 31.20 11.92
N TYR A 169 36.31 31.29 10.67
CA TYR A 169 35.57 30.83 9.50
C TYR A 169 35.32 29.32 9.52
N THR A 170 36.35 28.52 9.80
CA THR A 170 36.24 27.06 9.89
C THR A 170 35.30 26.62 11.03
N THR A 171 35.34 27.32 12.16
CA THR A 171 34.41 27.10 13.28
C THR A 171 32.97 27.40 12.88
N ILE A 172 32.70 28.57 12.29
CA ILE A 172 31.36 28.95 11.82
C ILE A 172 30.87 28.00 10.73
N LYS A 173 31.74 27.56 9.83
CA LYS A 173 31.41 26.57 8.79
C LYS A 173 30.96 25.24 9.40
N LYS A 174 31.65 24.73 10.42
CA LYS A 174 31.25 23.51 11.14
C LYS A 174 29.89 23.70 11.81
N MET A 175 29.71 24.81 12.53
CA MET A 175 28.43 25.13 13.18
C MET A 175 27.28 25.24 12.18
N GLY A 176 27.48 25.92 11.05
CA GLY A 176 26.48 26.05 9.99
C GLY A 176 26.09 24.70 9.38
N ASN A 177 27.08 23.82 9.14
CA ASN A 177 26.83 22.47 8.63
C ASN A 177 26.04 21.62 9.63
N ASP A 178 26.37 21.69 10.92
CA ASP A 178 25.61 20.99 11.97
C ASP A 178 24.17 21.50 12.06
N LEU A 179 23.97 22.81 11.87
CA LEU A 179 22.65 23.43 11.87
C LEU A 179 21.83 23.01 10.65
N MET A 180 22.43 22.96 9.46
CA MET A 180 21.80 22.42 8.25
C MET A 180 21.41 20.95 8.46
N ARG A 181 22.30 20.13 9.01
CA ARG A 181 22.01 18.71 9.32
C ARG A 181 20.86 18.57 10.30
N THR A 182 20.82 19.40 11.33
CA THR A 182 19.73 19.41 12.33
C THR A 182 18.41 19.83 11.69
N GLY A 183 18.45 20.83 10.80
CA GLY A 183 17.31 21.27 9.99
C GLY A 183 16.92 20.34 8.84
N LYS A 184 17.59 19.18 8.69
CA LYS A 184 17.50 18.27 7.53
C LYS A 184 17.69 18.95 6.18
N MET A 185 18.47 20.02 6.14
CA MET A 185 18.81 20.72 4.91
C MET A 185 19.97 20.01 4.23
N LEU A 186 19.88 19.91 2.91
CA LEU A 186 20.91 19.32 2.07
C LEU A 186 21.95 20.37 1.73
N THR A 187 23.21 19.96 1.68
CA THR A 187 24.26 20.76 1.06
C THR A 187 24.09 20.81 -0.46
N ALA A 188 24.69 21.79 -1.13
CA ALA A 188 24.62 21.91 -2.59
C ALA A 188 25.09 20.63 -3.32
N TYR A 189 26.11 19.94 -2.79
CA TYR A 189 26.59 18.69 -3.36
C TYR A 189 25.56 17.57 -3.21
N GLU A 190 24.94 17.43 -2.03
CA GLU A 190 23.91 16.42 -1.79
C GLU A 190 22.66 16.66 -2.64
N VAL A 191 22.28 17.92 -2.88
CA VAL A 191 21.19 18.27 -3.81
C VAL A 191 21.51 17.76 -5.22
N LEU A 192 22.70 18.05 -5.73
CA LEU A 192 23.14 17.60 -7.06
C LEU A 192 23.19 16.07 -7.18
N GLU A 193 23.62 15.38 -6.11
CA GLU A 193 23.67 13.92 -6.09
C GLU A 193 22.26 13.31 -6.11
N ILE A 194 21.32 13.88 -5.37
CA ILE A 194 19.91 13.46 -5.40
C ILE A 194 19.28 13.72 -6.77
N ASP A 195 19.52 14.87 -7.38
CA ASP A 195 19.00 15.19 -8.72
C ASP A 195 19.49 14.18 -9.76
N LYS A 196 20.76 13.79 -9.69
CA LYS A 196 21.33 12.74 -10.53
C LYS A 196 20.66 11.39 -10.30
N GLN A 197 20.50 10.98 -9.04
CA GLN A 197 19.83 9.72 -8.70
C GLN A 197 18.38 9.69 -9.18
N LEU A 198 17.63 10.79 -9.03
CA LEU A 198 16.25 10.90 -9.51
C LEU A 198 16.17 10.79 -11.04
N ALA A 199 17.11 11.42 -11.76
CA ALA A 199 17.18 11.29 -13.22
C ALA A 199 17.49 9.83 -13.65
N GLU A 200 18.42 9.16 -12.97
CA GLU A 200 18.73 7.75 -13.22
C GLU A 200 17.54 6.82 -12.91
N GLU A 201 16.84 7.03 -11.80
CA GLU A 201 15.63 6.29 -11.45
C GLU A 201 14.51 6.49 -12.47
N ALA A 202 14.32 7.72 -12.96
CA ALA A 202 13.33 8.03 -13.98
C ALA A 202 13.64 7.27 -15.28
N LEU A 203 14.90 7.29 -15.73
CA LEU A 203 15.35 6.52 -16.89
C LEU A 203 15.16 5.01 -16.71
N GLN A 204 15.42 4.47 -15.52
CA GLN A 204 15.18 3.06 -15.23
C GLN A 204 13.69 2.69 -15.26
N LYS A 205 12.82 3.54 -14.69
CA LYS A 205 11.37 3.34 -14.75
C LYS A 205 10.85 3.36 -16.19
N GLU A 206 11.30 4.32 -16.99
CA GLU A 206 10.94 4.43 -18.40
C GLU A 206 11.38 3.18 -19.19
N LYS A 207 12.62 2.71 -18.99
CA LYS A 207 13.10 1.46 -19.60
C LYS A 207 12.21 0.26 -19.26
N LEU A 208 11.84 0.11 -17.98
CA LEU A 208 10.95 -0.97 -17.53
C LEU A 208 9.54 -0.85 -18.12
N GLU A 209 9.02 0.36 -18.30
CA GLU A 209 7.72 0.59 -18.95
C GLU A 209 7.76 0.26 -20.44
N ILE A 210 8.83 0.65 -21.14
CA ILE A 210 9.07 0.27 -22.54
C ILE A 210 9.16 -1.25 -22.68
N GLU A 211 9.89 -1.93 -21.78
CA GLU A 211 10.03 -3.38 -21.80
C GLU A 211 8.69 -4.08 -21.55
N LYS A 212 7.91 -3.63 -20.56
CA LYS A 212 6.53 -4.11 -20.35
C LYS A 212 5.63 -3.88 -21.56
N ALA A 213 5.78 -2.75 -22.25
CA ALA A 213 5.00 -2.44 -23.44
C ALA A 213 5.41 -3.32 -24.64
N LYS A 214 6.69 -3.67 -24.78
CA LYS A 214 7.17 -4.63 -25.78
C LYS A 214 6.58 -6.02 -25.55
N ILE A 215 6.67 -6.53 -24.31
CA ILE A 215 6.09 -7.83 -23.94
C ILE A 215 4.59 -7.88 -24.27
N LYS A 216 3.83 -6.84 -23.90
CA LYS A 216 2.40 -6.75 -24.24
C LYS A 216 2.12 -6.73 -25.75
N LYS A 217 2.99 -6.10 -26.55
CA LYS A 217 2.86 -6.09 -28.02
C LYS A 217 3.14 -7.46 -28.62
N ASP A 218 4.12 -8.18 -28.07
CA ASP A 218 4.46 -9.52 -28.54
C ASP A 218 3.33 -10.52 -28.20
N ASP A 219 2.77 -10.47 -27.00
CA ASP A 219 1.59 -11.27 -26.60
C ASP A 219 0.38 -11.01 -27.52
N ALA A 220 0.16 -9.74 -27.91
CA ALA A 220 -0.92 -9.35 -28.80
C ALA A 220 -0.71 -9.87 -30.23
N LYS A 221 0.53 -9.83 -30.75
CA LYS A 221 0.87 -10.34 -32.08
C LYS A 221 0.73 -11.86 -32.17
N ASP A 222 1.15 -12.60 -31.15
CA ASP A 222 0.99 -14.06 -31.14
C ASP A 222 -0.49 -14.46 -31.08
N SER A 223 -1.30 -13.74 -30.28
CA SER A 223 -2.75 -13.93 -30.26
C SER A 223 -3.43 -13.65 -31.61
N GLU A 224 -2.90 -12.72 -32.41
CA GLU A 224 -3.42 -12.39 -33.73
C GLU A 224 -3.07 -13.47 -34.77
N LYS A 225 -1.83 -13.97 -34.74
CA LYS A 225 -1.41 -15.11 -35.57
C LYS A 225 -2.20 -16.38 -35.26
N GLU A 226 -2.46 -16.69 -33.98
CA GLU A 226 -3.29 -17.83 -33.61
C GLU A 226 -4.70 -17.73 -34.18
N LYS A 227 -5.32 -16.55 -34.11
CA LYS A 227 -6.65 -16.32 -34.70
C LYS A 227 -6.64 -16.51 -36.21
N GLU A 228 -5.60 -16.03 -36.89
CA GLU A 228 -5.43 -16.18 -38.33
C GLU A 228 -5.28 -17.65 -38.73
N VAL A 229 -4.46 -18.42 -38.01
CA VAL A 229 -4.30 -19.87 -38.20
C VAL A 229 -5.62 -20.62 -37.95
N ILE A 230 -6.33 -20.31 -36.86
CA ILE A 230 -7.64 -20.90 -36.56
C ILE A 230 -8.64 -20.61 -37.70
N GLN A 231 -8.62 -19.40 -38.24
CA GLN A 231 -9.52 -18.99 -39.32
C GLN A 231 -9.20 -19.69 -40.65
N LEU A 232 -7.91 -19.83 -40.98
CA LEU A 232 -7.45 -20.62 -42.13
C LEU A 232 -7.87 -22.10 -42.00
N LEU A 233 -7.64 -22.71 -40.84
CA LEU A 233 -8.07 -24.09 -40.57
C LEU A 233 -9.59 -24.24 -40.74
N ARG A 234 -10.37 -23.32 -40.17
CA ARG A 234 -11.84 -23.34 -40.27
C ARG A 234 -12.32 -23.20 -41.73
N ASN A 235 -11.63 -22.44 -42.56
CA ASN A 235 -11.91 -22.31 -43.99
C ASN A 235 -11.55 -23.57 -44.78
N ILE A 236 -10.45 -24.25 -44.42
CA ILE A 236 -10.06 -25.53 -45.02
C ILE A 236 -11.11 -26.60 -44.67
N THR A 237 -11.50 -26.72 -43.39
CA THR A 237 -12.52 -27.69 -42.94
C THR A 237 -13.84 -27.51 -43.70
N LYS A 238 -14.32 -26.27 -43.85
CA LYS A 238 -15.52 -25.96 -44.64
C LYS A 238 -15.40 -26.31 -46.12
N LYS A 239 -14.21 -26.21 -46.70
CA LYS A 239 -13.99 -26.60 -48.11
C LYS A 239 -13.98 -28.12 -48.28
N VAL A 240 -13.48 -28.86 -47.29
CA VAL A 240 -13.52 -30.33 -47.28
C VAL A 240 -14.96 -30.84 -47.13
N GLU A 241 -15.76 -30.25 -46.24
CA GLU A 241 -17.18 -30.59 -46.06
C GLU A 241 -18.07 -30.28 -47.28
N ASN A 242 -17.67 -29.35 -48.16
CA ASN A 242 -18.44 -28.98 -49.35
C ASN A 242 -17.97 -29.67 -50.63
N ASN A 243 -16.92 -30.51 -50.56
CA ASN A 243 -16.38 -31.28 -51.69
C ASN A 243 -16.70 -32.79 -51.59
N GLU A 244 -17.56 -33.18 -50.65
CA GLU A 244 -18.31 -34.46 -50.62
C GLU A 244 -19.72 -34.25 -51.19
#